data_AF-A0AA38PLK6-F1
#
_entry.id   AF-A0AA38PLK6-F1
#
_cell.length_a   1.000
_cell.length_b   1.000
_cell.length_c   1.000
_cell.angle_alpha   90.00
_cell.angle_beta   90.00
_cell.angle_gamma   90.00
#
_symmetry.space_group_name_H-M   'P 1'
#
loop_
_entity.id
_entity.type
_entity.pdbx_description
1 polymer ?
#
loop_
_entity_poly.entity_id
_entity_poly.type
_entity_poly.pdbx_seq_one_letter_code
_entity_poly.pdbx_strand_id
1 'polypeptide(L)' 'MTDGSLTPRTRARKNVSFCAEEDGLEEVFIADVWDRTPTEPAGHLSYQDLLELKAIQRTLPRAQQLPDLYTGKPAQQYL' A
#
# COMPACT_ATOMS: atom_id res chain seq x y z
N MET A 1 48.93 17.43 -3.68
CA MET A 1 48.29 17.06 -2.41
C MET A 1 47.80 18.33 -1.74
N THR A 2 46.52 18.64 -1.88
CA THR A 2 45.82 19.67 -1.09
C THR A 2 44.39 19.20 -0.95
N ASP A 3 44.06 18.84 0.28
CA ASP A 3 42.78 18.39 0.80
C ASP A 3 41.69 19.42 0.47
N GLY A 4 40.68 18.99 -0.30
CA GLY A 4 39.62 19.82 -0.82
C GLY A 4 38.28 19.34 -0.27
N SER A 5 37.78 20.07 0.73
CA SER A 5 36.40 20.05 1.23
C SER A 5 36.04 18.96 2.25
N LEU A 6 36.59 19.09 3.46
CA LEU A 6 35.88 18.71 4.68
C LEU A 6 34.74 19.70 4.94
N THR A 7 33.59 19.53 4.26
CA THR A 7 32.35 20.04 4.85
C THR A 7 32.13 19.26 6.14
N PRO A 8 31.87 19.91 7.29
CA PRO A 8 31.45 19.17 8.46
C PRO A 8 30.24 18.34 8.04
N ARG A 9 30.27 17.05 8.31
CA ARG A 9 29.10 16.16 8.22
C ARG A 9 28.11 16.54 9.32
N THR A 10 27.74 17.82 9.41
CA THR A 10 26.45 18.22 9.96
C THR A 10 25.45 17.45 9.12
N ARG A 11 24.92 16.36 9.68
CA ARG A 11 23.85 15.57 9.07
C ARG A 11 22.81 16.57 8.60
N ALA A 12 22.78 16.88 7.30
CA ALA A 12 21.74 17.70 6.73
C ALA A 12 20.43 16.96 7.04
N ARG A 13 19.70 17.47 8.04
CA ARG A 13 18.43 16.87 8.44
C ARG A 13 17.49 17.20 7.29
N LYS A 14 17.13 16.19 6.50
CA LYS A 14 16.05 16.34 5.53
C LYS A 14 14.83 16.83 6.30
N ASN A 15 14.31 17.98 5.91
CA ASN A 15 13.06 18.52 6.42
C ASN A 15 12.02 18.40 5.30
N VAL A 16 10.77 18.27 5.71
CA VAL A 16 9.62 18.33 4.80
C VAL A 16 8.96 19.67 5.06
N SER A 17 8.72 20.43 3.99
CA SER A 17 7.92 21.63 4.01
C SER A 17 6.72 21.42 3.09
N PHE A 18 5.53 21.72 3.58
CA PHE A 18 4.33 21.80 2.76
C PHE A 18 4.25 23.21 2.16
N CYS A 19 3.76 23.33 0.94
CA CYS A 19 3.53 24.64 0.33
C CYS A 19 2.44 25.38 1.12
N ALA A 20 2.54 26.70 1.22
CA ALA A 20 1.51 27.48 1.90
C ALA A 20 0.22 27.46 1.07
N GLU A 21 -0.95 27.51 1.71
CA GLU A 21 -2.25 27.56 1.03
C GLU A 21 -2.33 28.74 0.02
N GLU A 22 -1.60 29.82 0.31
CA GLU A 22 -1.49 31.04 -0.51
C GLU A 22 -0.68 30.87 -1.79
N ASP A 23 0.15 29.81 -1.89
CA ASP A 23 1.00 29.57 -3.07
C ASP A 23 0.18 29.04 -4.26
N GLY A 24 -1.11 28.75 -4.08
CA GLY A 24 -2.02 28.36 -5.16
C GLY A 24 -1.65 27.06 -5.87
N LEU A 25 -0.81 26.23 -5.24
CA LEU A 25 -0.36 24.94 -5.77
C LEU A 25 -1.33 23.79 -5.50
N GLU A 26 -2.36 24.03 -4.68
CA GLU A 26 -3.41 23.04 -4.43
C GLU A 26 -4.41 23.04 -5.59
N GLU A 27 -4.38 21.98 -6.39
CA GLU A 27 -5.34 21.77 -7.46
C GLU A 27 -6.45 20.84 -6.97
N VAL A 28 -7.69 21.37 -6.92
CA VAL A 28 -8.86 20.61 -6.48
C VAL A 28 -9.65 20.15 -7.69
N PHE A 29 -9.75 18.82 -7.85
CA PHE A 29 -10.60 18.21 -8.86
C PHE A 29 -11.85 17.60 -8.22
N ILE A 30 -13.00 17.87 -8.83
CA ILE A 30 -14.26 17.29 -8.40
C ILE A 30 -14.36 15.89 -9.02
N ALA A 31 -14.36 14.86 -8.17
CA ALA A 31 -14.64 13.51 -8.60
C ALA A 31 -16.13 13.35 -8.93
N ASP A 32 -16.43 12.45 -9.87
CA ASP A 32 -17.81 12.11 -10.21
C ASP A 32 -18.59 11.61 -9.00
N VAL A 33 -19.90 11.85 -9.05
CA VAL A 33 -20.82 11.29 -8.06
C VAL A 33 -21.09 9.83 -8.43
N TRP A 34 -20.52 8.93 -7.65
CA TRP A 34 -20.80 7.50 -7.72
C TRP A 34 -21.08 6.95 -6.33
N ASP A 35 -21.89 5.90 -6.26
CA ASP A 35 -22.21 5.24 -5.00
C ASP A 35 -20.95 4.55 -4.45
N ARG A 36 -20.40 5.14 -3.38
CA ARG A 36 -19.22 4.63 -2.67
C ARG A 36 -19.61 3.65 -1.55
N THR A 37 -20.88 3.31 -1.42
CA THR A 37 -21.33 2.33 -0.42
C THR A 37 -20.59 1.03 -0.68
N PRO A 38 -19.76 0.55 0.27
CA PRO A 38 -19.13 -0.74 0.13
C PRO A 38 -20.23 -1.77 -0.08
N THR A 39 -20.20 -2.46 -1.21
CA THR A 39 -21.09 -3.62 -1.39
C THR A 39 -20.78 -4.59 -0.25
N GLU A 40 -21.81 -5.00 0.50
CA GLU A 40 -21.61 -5.97 1.59
C GLU A 40 -20.81 -7.16 1.04
N PRO A 41 -19.66 -7.50 1.64
CA PRO A 41 -18.88 -8.62 1.17
C PRO A 41 -19.73 -9.86 1.34
N ALA A 42 -20.18 -10.44 0.22
CA ALA A 42 -21.00 -11.64 0.08
C ALA A 42 -21.95 -11.90 1.27
N GLY A 43 -23.25 -11.62 1.09
CA GLY A 43 -24.26 -11.88 2.12
C GLY A 43 -24.11 -13.25 2.79
N HIS A 44 -24.57 -13.40 4.04
CA HIS A 44 -24.30 -14.53 4.93
C HIS A 44 -24.07 -15.89 4.22
N LEU A 45 -22.79 -16.24 4.04
CA LEU A 45 -22.40 -17.52 3.49
C LEU A 45 -22.81 -18.64 4.45
N SER A 46 -23.42 -19.69 3.92
CA SER A 46 -23.67 -20.89 4.69
C SER A 46 -22.36 -21.61 4.99
N TYR A 47 -22.38 -22.53 5.96
CA TYR A 47 -21.22 -23.37 6.24
C TYR A 47 -20.78 -24.19 5.02
N GLN A 48 -21.74 -24.62 4.19
CA GLN A 48 -21.47 -25.35 2.96
C GLN A 48 -20.72 -24.48 1.95
N ASP A 49 -21.13 -23.24 1.77
CA ASP A 49 -20.47 -22.30 0.85
C ASP A 49 -19.03 -22.04 1.29
N LEU A 50 -18.79 -21.93 2.60
CA LEU A 50 -17.44 -21.79 3.14
C LEU A 50 -16.55 -23.01 2.87
N LEU A 51 -17.11 -24.22 2.91
CA LEU A 51 -16.36 -25.44 2.57
C LEU A 51 -16.01 -25.48 1.08
N GLU A 52 -16.95 -25.11 0.22
CA GLU A 52 -16.73 -25.05 -1.23
C GLU A 52 -15.68 -23.99 -1.59
N LEU A 53 -15.77 -22.79 -1.02
CA LEU A 53 -14.77 -21.74 -1.22
C LEU A 53 -13.38 -22.17 -0.78
N LYS A 54 -13.25 -22.89 0.34
CA LYS A 54 -11.97 -23.45 0.78
C LYS A 54 -11.45 -24.51 -0.18
N ALA A 55 -12.33 -25.31 -0.79
CA ALA A 55 -11.92 -26.29 -1.79
C ALA A 55 -11.41 -25.58 -3.05
N ILE A 56 -12.10 -24.54 -3.53
CA ILE A 56 -11.68 -23.72 -4.67
C ILE A 56 -10.32 -23.06 -4.39
N GLN A 57 -10.16 -22.42 -3.23
CA GLN A 57 -8.87 -21.80 -2.87
C GLN A 57 -7.70 -22.80 -2.88
N ARG A 58 -7.95 -24.06 -2.54
CA ARG A 58 -6.92 -25.12 -2.57
C ARG A 58 -6.58 -25.59 -3.98
N THR A 59 -7.50 -25.50 -4.94
CA THR A 59 -7.26 -25.92 -6.33
C THR A 59 -6.62 -24.80 -7.15
N LEU A 60 -6.78 -23.53 -6.74
CA LEU A 60 -6.19 -22.41 -7.44
C LEU A 60 -4.65 -22.42 -7.35
N PRO A 61 -3.95 -22.03 -8.44
CA PRO A 61 -2.52 -21.89 -8.43
C PRO A 61 -2.10 -20.81 -7.44
N ARG A 62 -1.02 -21.09 -6.74
CA ARG A 62 -0.44 -20.19 -5.76
C ARG A 62 0.22 -18.98 -6.44
N ALA A 63 -0.21 -17.78 -6.08
CA ALA A 63 0.42 -16.54 -6.56
C ALA A 63 1.85 -16.43 -6.05
N GLN A 64 2.78 -15.97 -6.90
CA GLN A 64 4.13 -15.63 -6.48
C GLN A 64 4.10 -14.28 -5.75
N GLN A 65 4.06 -14.26 -4.42
CA GLN A 65 4.21 -13.01 -3.67
C GLN A 65 5.68 -12.76 -3.35
N LEU A 66 6.10 -11.50 -3.44
CA LEU A 66 7.44 -11.08 -3.02
C LEU A 66 7.56 -11.15 -1.48
N PRO A 67 8.78 -11.26 -0.93
CA PRO A 67 9.00 -11.14 0.51
C PRO A 67 8.46 -9.82 1.04
N ASP A 68 7.68 -9.88 2.12
CA ASP A 68 7.19 -8.68 2.79
C ASP A 68 8.30 -8.11 3.67
N LEU A 69 8.88 -6.98 3.24
CA LEU A 69 9.97 -6.30 3.92
C LEU A 69 9.52 -5.59 5.21
N TYR A 70 8.22 -5.35 5.40
CA TYR A 70 7.69 -4.63 6.56
C TYR A 70 7.33 -5.58 7.69
N THR A 71 6.72 -6.72 7.39
CA THR A 71 6.38 -7.72 8.41
C THR A 71 7.42 -8.82 8.58
N GLY A 72 8.43 -8.88 7.70
CA GLY A 72 9.49 -9.90 7.71
C GLY A 72 8.98 -11.30 7.37
N LYS A 73 7.75 -11.42 6.87
CA LYS A 73 7.19 -12.69 6.45
C LYS A 73 7.93 -13.17 5.20
N PRO A 74 8.31 -14.46 5.13
CA PRO A 74 8.88 -15.01 3.91
C PRO A 74 7.87 -14.83 2.77
N ALA A 75 8.36 -14.84 1.52
CA ALA A 75 7.49 -14.89 0.36
C ALA A 75 6.41 -15.97 0.56
N GLN A 76 5.17 -15.52 0.77
CA GLN A 76 4.05 -16.42 0.98
C GLN A 76 3.32 -16.60 -0.35
N GLN A 77 2.53 -17.66 -0.41
CA GLN A 77 1.74 -17.98 -1.56
C GLN A 77 0.28 -18.01 -1.11
N TYR A 78 -0.32 -16.83 -0.92
CA TYR A 78 -1.75 -16.72 -0.65
C TYR A 78 -2.45 -15.93 -1.76
N LEU A 79 -3.65 -16.38 -2.10
CA LEU A 79 -4.68 -15.59 -2.79
C LEU A 79 -5.53 -14.89 -1.74
#